data_AF-A0A0F9DKL8-F1
#
_entry.id   AF-A0A0F9DKL8-F1
#
_cell.length_a   1.000
_cell.length_b   1.000
_cell.length_c   1.000
_cell.angle_alpha   90.00
_cell.angle_beta   90.00
_cell.angle_gamma   90.00
#
_symmetry.space_group_name_H-M   'P 1'
#
loop_
_entity.id
_entity.type
_entity.pdbx_description
1 polymer ?
#
loop_
_entity_poly.entity_id
_entity_poly.type
_entity_poly.pdbx_seq_one_letter_code
_entity_poly.pdbx_strand_id
1 'polypeptide(L)' 'MKKCSFCKQKYTSENLPEGWGKASGKVGIKEFALVFCPAHRKEAEEKLDLIFSA' A
#
# COMPACT_ATOMS: atom_id res chain seq x y z
N MET A 1 9.38 -6.13 10.66
CA MET A 1 9.73 -4.82 10.06
C MET A 1 8.96 -4.65 8.76
N LYS A 2 8.02 -3.71 8.72
CA LYS A 2 7.18 -3.46 7.54
C LYS A 2 7.76 -2.26 6.77
N LYS A 3 7.45 -2.16 5.48
CA LYS A 3 7.98 -1.09 4.62
C LYS A 3 6.90 -0.54 3.70
N CYS A 4 7.01 0.74 3.36
CA CYS A 4 6.23 1.33 2.30
C CYS A 4 6.57 0.64 0.97
N SER A 5 5.58 0.25 0.19
CA SER A 5 5.77 -0.40 -1.12
C SER A 5 6.37 0.54 -2.16
N PHE A 6 6.28 1.85 -1.96
CA PHE A 6 6.71 2.89 -2.90
C PHE A 6 8.13 3.38 -2.60
N CYS A 7 8.31 4.16 -1.53
CA CYS A 7 9.63 4.66 -1.16
C CYS A 7 10.50 3.68 -0.35
N LYS A 8 10.02 2.45 -0.09
CA LYS A 8 10.72 1.44 0.73
C LYS A 8 11.05 1.90 2.15
N GLN A 9 10.49 3.01 2.61
CA GLN A 9 10.65 3.50 3.97
C GLN A 9 10.23 2.41 4.95
N LYS A 10 11.14 2.04 5.84
CA LYS A 10 10.92 0.98 6.83
C LYS A 10 10.35 1.59 8.08
N TYR A 11 9.49 0.83 8.75
CA TYR A 11 9.08 1.15 10.11
C TYR A 11 9.12 -0.13 10.96
N THR A 12 9.47 0.07 12.22
CA THR A 12 9.68 -0.98 13.21
C THR A 12 8.43 -1.28 14.03
N SER A 13 7.42 -0.41 13.99
CA SER A 13 6.18 -0.60 14.74
C SER A 13 5.42 -1.85 14.28
N GLU A 14 4.87 -2.59 15.25
CA GLU A 14 3.95 -3.70 14.99
C GLU A 14 2.66 -3.20 14.31
N ASN A 15 2.22 -2.02 14.76
CA ASN A 15 1.08 -1.28 14.24
C ASN A 15 1.47 -0.41 13.03
N LEU A 16 0.48 -0.12 12.19
CA LEU A 16 0.67 0.87 11.13
C LEU A 16 0.93 2.24 11.77
N PRO A 17 1.98 2.98 11.37
CA PRO A 17 2.21 4.32 11.89
C PRO A 17 1.05 5.23 11.52
N GLU A 18 0.82 6.28 12.32
CA GLU A 18 -0.23 7.25 12.04
C GLU A 18 -0.08 7.85 10.63
N GLY A 19 -1.21 7.96 9.92
CA GLY A 19 -1.25 8.45 8.53
C GLY A 19 -0.80 7.47 7.46
N TRP A 20 -0.28 6.29 7.81
CA TRP A 20 -0.02 5.25 6.84
C TRP A 20 -1.32 4.57 6.40
N GLY A 21 -1.34 4.10 5.17
CA GLY A 21 -2.43 3.32 4.62
C GLY A 21 -1.99 1.91 4.28
N LYS A 22 -2.95 0.99 4.31
CA LYS A 22 -2.79 -0.37 3.81
C LYS A 22 -3.94 -0.63 2.85
N ALA A 23 -3.63 -1.12 1.67
CA ALA A 23 -4.62 -1.62 0.74
C ALA A 23 -4.30 -3.08 0.42
N SER A 24 -5.33 -3.91 0.43
CA SER A 24 -5.23 -5.30 0.06
C SER A 24 -6.47 -5.70 -0.71
N GLY A 25 -6.28 -6.50 -1.75
CA GLY A 25 -7.36 -6.91 -2.63
C GLY A 25 -6.97 -8.14 -3.43
N LYS A 26 -7.89 -8.58 -4.27
CA LYS A 26 -7.72 -9.73 -5.15
C LYS A 26 -8.20 -9.36 -6.55
N VAL A 27 -7.34 -9.55 -7.55
CA VAL A 27 -7.70 -9.40 -8.97
C VAL A 27 -7.57 -10.77 -9.63
N GLY A 28 -8.71 -11.35 -9.98
CA GLY A 28 -8.80 -12.73 -10.44
C GLY A 28 -8.25 -13.71 -9.39
N ILE A 29 -7.12 -14.34 -9.68
CA ILE A 29 -6.39 -15.28 -8.78
C ILE A 29 -5.21 -14.63 -8.05
N LYS A 30 -4.86 -13.37 -8.36
CA LYS A 30 -3.74 -12.68 -7.71
C LYS A 30 -4.22 -11.86 -6.52
N GLU A 31 -3.75 -12.21 -5.34
CA GLU A 31 -3.90 -11.40 -4.14
C GLU A 31 -2.74 -10.42 -4.05
N PHE A 32 -3.05 -9.18 -3.66
CA PHE A 32 -2.05 -8.15 -3.44
C PHE A 32 -2.28 -7.48 -2.09
N ALA A 33 -1.19 -7.14 -1.43
CA ALA A 33 -1.19 -6.35 -0.21
C ALA A 33 -0.08 -5.31 -0.30
N LEU A 34 -0.47 -4.04 -0.30
CA LEU A 34 0.45 -2.90 -0.27
C LEU A 34 0.28 -2.09 1.01
N VAL A 35 1.40 -1.56 1.47
CA VAL A 35 1.45 -0.62 2.59
C VAL A 35 2.09 0.65 2.05
N PHE A 36 1.52 1.80 2.34
CA PHE A 36 2.00 3.08 1.85
C PHE A 36 2.06 4.11 2.96
N CYS A 37 3.10 4.94 2.91
CA CYS A 37 3.20 6.08 3.81
C CYS A 37 2.30 7.21 3.30
N PRO A 38 1.95 8.19 4.16
CA PRO A 38 1.04 9.28 3.80
C PRO A 38 1.48 10.05 2.54
N ALA A 39 2.79 10.20 2.31
CA ALA A 39 3.32 10.86 1.12
C ALA A 39 3.02 10.12 -0.20
N HIS A 40 2.84 8.80 -0.15
CA HIS A 40 2.55 7.97 -1.33
C HIS A 40 1.09 7.49 -1.35
N ARG A 41 0.20 8.15 -0.59
CA ARG A 41 -1.22 7.81 -0.59
C ARG A 41 -1.85 7.98 -1.98
N LYS A 42 -1.59 9.12 -2.63
CA LYS A 42 -2.10 9.40 -3.97
C LYS A 42 -1.59 8.39 -5.01
N GLU A 43 -0.30 8.07 -4.97
CA GLU A 43 0.31 7.08 -5.87
C GLU A 43 -0.26 5.66 -5.63
N ALA A 44 -0.59 5.34 -4.38
CA ALA A 44 -1.28 4.10 -4.04
C ALA A 44 -2.71 4.07 -4.59
N GLU A 45 -3.47 5.15 -4.45
CA GLU A 45 -4.83 5.28 -4.99
C GLU A 45 -4.82 5.15 -6.52
N GLU A 46 -3.91 5.83 -7.23
CA GLU A 46 -3.77 5.72 -8.69
C GLU A 46 -3.41 4.31 -9.14
N LYS A 47 -2.47 3.62 -8.47
CA LYS A 47 -2.14 2.23 -8.80
C LYS A 47 -3.29 1.27 -8.51
N LEU A 48 -4.02 1.48 -7.41
CA LEU A 48 -5.19 0.67 -7.08
C LEU A 48 -6.27 0.85 -8.13
N ASP A 49 -6.56 2.09 -8.53
CA ASP A 49 -7.53 2.38 -9.59
C ASP A 49 -7.15 1.69 -10.91
N LEU A 50 -5.89 1.78 -11.33
CA LEU A 50 -5.39 1.04 -12.51
C LEU A 50 -5.54 -0.48 -12.40
N ILE A 51 -5.46 -1.04 -11.19
CA ILE A 51 -5.62 -2.47 -10.95
C ILE A 51 -7.10 -2.89 -11.04
N PHE A 52 -8.04 -2.02 -10.68
CA PHE A 52 -9.48 -2.30 -10.69
C PHE A 52 -10.19 -1.87 -11.98
N SER A 53 -9.59 -0.96 -12.76
CA SER A 53 -10.13 -0.45 -14.03
C SER A 53 -9.75 -1.31 -15.26
N ALA A 54 -9.13 -2.48 -15.06
CA ALA A 54 -8.61 -3.37 -16.11
C ALA A 54 -9.41 -4.66 -16.29
#